data_AF-A0A2R2X125-F1
#
_entry.id   AF-A0A2R2X125-F1
#
_cell.length_a   1.000
_cell.length_b   1.000
_cell.length_c   1.000
_cell.angle_alpha   90.00
_cell.angle_beta   90.00
_cell.angle_gamma   90.00
#
_symmetry.space_group_name_H-M   'P 1'
#
loop_
_entity.id
_entity.type
_entity.pdbx_description
1 polymer ?
#
loop_
_entity_poly.entity_id
_entity_poly.type
_entity_poly.pdbx_seq_one_letter_code
_entity_poly.pdbx_strand_id
1 'polypeptide(L)'
;FLLSQLSFIDIFLTTITVPQMLVHTLSVNKTISFNRCMLQLFFFMAVGSMEGHLLAAMAYDRYVAICDPLRYSAIISNRFCLRITLTSWVVVSLNSLLYSVLVTHLTFCGNKVTHFFCDITP
;
A
#
# COMPACT_ATOMS: atom_id res chain seq x y z
N PHE A 1 -8.03 3.45 17.82
CA PHE A 1 -7.82 2.22 17.02
C PHE A 1 -7.30 2.57 15.62
N LEU A 2 -8.05 3.33 14.80
CA LEU A 2 -7.62 3.73 13.45
C LEU A 2 -6.25 4.41 13.39
N LEU A 3 -5.98 5.41 14.23
CA LEU A 3 -4.67 6.08 14.32
C LEU A 3 -3.50 5.13 14.62
N SER A 4 -3.72 4.14 15.50
CA SER A 4 -2.69 3.15 15.83
C SER A 4 -2.43 2.20 14.65
N GLN A 5 -3.49 1.79 13.94
CA GLN A 5 -3.34 1.01 12.72
C GLN A 5 -2.62 1.81 11.62
N LEU A 6 -2.94 3.09 11.46
CA LEU A 6 -2.25 3.99 10.53
C LEU A 6 -0.75 4.11 10.85
N SER A 7 -0.41 4.35 12.12
CA SER A 7 1.01 4.44 12.53
C SER A 7 1.78 3.14 12.27
N PHE A 8 1.13 1.99 12.43
CA PHE A 8 1.75 0.70 12.14
C PHE A 8 2.00 0.52 10.64
N ILE A 9 1.04 0.91 9.81
CA ILE A 9 1.15 0.91 8.34
C ILE A 9 2.26 1.86 7.88
N ASP A 10 2.38 3.06 8.45
CA ASP A 10 3.45 4.02 8.15
C ASP A 10 4.84 3.47 8.47
N ILE A 11 5.00 2.86 9.66
CA ILE A 11 6.27 2.24 10.06
C ILE A 11 6.60 1.08 9.11
N PHE A 12 5.61 0.28 8.72
CA PHE A 12 5.82 -0.82 7.78
C PHE A 12 6.18 -0.32 6.38
N LEU A 13 5.49 0.71 5.88
CA LEU A 13 5.76 1.34 4.59
C LEU A 13 7.19 1.88 4.52
N THR A 14 7.59 2.65 5.53
CA THR A 14 8.94 3.21 5.64
C THR A 14 9.98 2.10 5.76
N THR A 15 9.71 1.06 6.56
CA THR A 15 10.64 -0.08 6.70
C THR A 15 10.80 -0.89 5.41
N ILE A 16 9.80 -0.94 4.53
CA ILE A 16 9.92 -1.62 3.23
C ILE A 16 10.62 -0.74 2.20
N THR A 17 10.28 0.55 2.17
CA THR A 17 10.77 1.50 1.15
C THR A 17 12.20 1.97 1.42
N VAL A 18 12.54 2.29 2.67
CA VAL A 18 13.85 2.84 3.07
C VAL A 18 15.03 1.91 2.76
N PRO A 19 15.04 0.61 3.12
CA PRO A 19 16.18 -0.26 2.81
C PRO A 19 16.34 -0.52 1.32
N GLN A 20 15.24 -0.60 0.57
CA GLN A 20 15.27 -0.72 -0.90
C GLN A 20 15.87 0.54 -1.53
N MET A 21 15.40 1.72 -1.13
CA MET A 21 15.92 3.01 -1.59
C MET A 21 17.40 3.19 -1.23
N LEU A 22 17.80 2.78 -0.03
CA LEU A 22 19.18 2.87 0.45
C LEU A 22 20.12 1.95 -0.35
N VAL A 23 19.74 0.69 -0.55
CA VAL A 23 20.48 -0.27 -1.39
C VAL A 23 20.57 0.24 -2.84
N HIS A 24 19.51 0.86 -3.35
CA HIS A 24 19.51 1.45 -4.68
C HIS A 24 20.47 2.65 -4.79
N THR A 25 20.60 3.46 -3.74
CA THR A 25 21.42 4.68 -3.77
C THR A 25 22.91 4.38 -3.56
N LEU A 26 23.25 3.33 -2.81
CA LEU A 26 24.63 2.94 -2.48
C LEU A 26 25.26 1.94 -3.45
N SER A 27 24.47 1.23 -4.27
CA SER A 27 25.02 0.24 -5.21
C SER A 27 25.50 0.90 -6.51
N VAL A 28 26.78 0.71 -6.84
CA VAL A 28 27.38 1.09 -8.14
C VAL A 28 26.78 0.29 -9.30
N ASN A 29 26.29 -0.94 -9.03
CA ASN A 29 25.52 -1.76 -9.97
C ASN A 29 24.01 -1.64 -9.69
N LYS A 30 23.32 -0.82 -10.49
CA LYS A 30 21.86 -0.53 -10.41
C LYS A 30 20.98 -1.66 -10.95
N THR A 31 21.32 -2.92 -10.71
CA THR A 31 20.57 -4.07 -11.23
C THR A 31 19.78 -4.72 -10.11
N ILE A 32 18.52 -4.31 -9.95
CA ILE A 32 17.56 -5.02 -9.12
C ILE A 32 17.11 -6.29 -9.88
N SER A 33 17.11 -7.44 -9.22
CA SER A 33 16.51 -8.65 -9.78
C SER A 33 15.00 -8.42 -10.00
N PHE A 34 14.45 -8.83 -11.14
CA PHE A 34 13.03 -8.68 -11.49
C PHE A 34 12.07 -9.07 -10.34
N ASN A 35 12.38 -10.16 -9.64
CA ASN A 35 11.57 -10.64 -8.51
C ASN A 35 11.53 -9.65 -7.32
N ARG A 36 12.64 -8.95 -7.02
CA ARG A 36 12.69 -7.92 -5.98
C ARG A 36 11.93 -6.66 -6.38
N CYS A 37 11.97 -6.28 -7.66
CA CYS A 37 11.20 -5.13 -8.18
C CYS A 37 9.70 -5.40 -8.06
N MET A 38 9.27 -6.60 -8.47
CA MET A 38 7.87 -7.01 -8.38
C MET A 38 7.37 -7.07 -6.94
N LEU A 39 8.19 -7.61 -6.02
CA LEU A 39 7.85 -7.67 -4.60
C LEU A 39 7.73 -6.26 -4.00
N GLN A 40 8.65 -5.34 -4.33
CA GLN A 40 8.59 -3.96 -3.87
C GLN A 40 7.35 -3.22 -4.39
N LEU A 41 7.05 -3.35 -5.68
CA LEU A 41 5.86 -2.76 -6.31
C LEU A 41 4.58 -3.28 -5.65
N PHE A 42 4.50 -4.59 -5.43
CA PHE A 42 3.35 -5.22 -4.76
C PHE A 42 3.12 -4.65 -3.36
N PHE A 43 4.16 -4.63 -2.52
CA PHE A 43 4.04 -4.11 -1.17
C PHE A 43 3.75 -2.61 -1.14
N PHE A 44 4.38 -1.82 -2.01
CA PHE A 44 4.14 -0.38 -2.08
C PHE A 44 2.69 -0.07 -2.44
N MET A 45 2.17 -0.70 -3.50
CA MET A 45 0.77 -0.54 -3.93
C MET A 45 -0.20 -1.01 -2.84
N ALA A 46 0.12 -2.13 -2.18
CA ALA A 46 -0.75 -2.68 -1.14
C ALA A 46 -0.79 -1.77 0.10
N VAL A 47 0.36 -1.34 0.59
CA VAL A 47 0.45 -0.54 1.82
C VAL A 47 -0.09 0.88 1.58
N GLY A 48 0.25 1.51 0.45
CA GLY A 48 -0.25 2.85 0.11
C GLY A 48 -1.76 2.88 -0.12
N SER A 49 -2.31 1.84 -0.77
CA SER A 49 -3.77 1.74 -0.90
C SER A 49 -4.42 1.55 0.47
N MET A 50 -3.85 0.75 1.36
CA MET A 50 -4.38 0.54 2.71
C MET A 50 -4.38 1.83 3.54
N GLU A 51 -3.30 2.61 3.48
CA GLU A 51 -3.20 3.94 4.10
C GLU A 51 -4.36 4.85 3.65
N GLY A 52 -4.62 4.93 2.34
CA GLY A 52 -5.73 5.70 1.79
C GLY A 52 -7.10 5.26 2.31
N HIS A 53 -7.33 3.94 2.45
CA HIS A 53 -8.57 3.42 3.03
C HIS A 53 -8.72 3.80 4.51
N LEU A 54 -7.64 3.78 5.30
CA LEU A 54 -7.68 4.20 6.69
C LEU A 54 -7.93 5.70 6.82
N LEU A 55 -7.29 6.53 6.00
CA LEU A 55 -7.52 7.98 5.95
C LEU A 55 -8.99 8.28 5.62
N ALA A 56 -9.56 7.60 4.61
CA ALA A 56 -10.97 7.72 4.27
C ALA A 56 -11.89 7.28 5.42
N ALA A 57 -11.55 6.19 6.11
CA ALA A 57 -12.31 5.73 7.29
C ALA A 57 -12.25 6.74 8.44
N MET A 58 -11.12 7.38 8.70
CA MET A 58 -10.99 8.44 9.70
C MET A 58 -11.75 9.71 9.31
N ALA A 59 -11.79 10.06 8.02
CA ALA A 59 -12.59 11.17 7.53
C ALA A 59 -14.09 10.88 7.70
N TYR A 60 -14.51 9.66 7.39
CA TYR A 60 -15.88 9.20 7.58
C TYR A 60 -16.28 9.17 9.06
N ASP A 61 -15.37 8.72 9.93
CA ASP A 61 -15.53 8.74 11.39
C ASP A 61 -15.84 10.17 11.88
N ARG A 62 -15.03 11.17 11.48
CA ARG A 62 -15.29 12.58 11.83
C ARG A 62 -16.59 13.11 11.22
N TYR A 63 -16.96 12.68 10.00
CA TYR A 63 -18.22 13.07 9.38
C TYR A 63 -19.44 12.57 10.17
N VAL A 64 -19.47 11.28 10.52
CA VAL A 64 -20.59 10.69 11.29
C VAL A 64 -20.65 11.29 12.70
N ALA A 65 -19.51 11.60 13.32
CA ALA A 65 -19.49 12.26 14.63
C ALA A 65 -20.18 13.63 14.62
N ILE A 66 -20.09 14.36 13.51
CA ILE A 66 -20.70 15.70 13.35
C ILE A 66 -22.17 15.58 12.97
N CYS A 67 -22.51 14.71 12.00
CA CYS A 67 -23.87 14.62 11.47
C CYS A 67 -24.83 13.79 12.34
N ASP A 68 -24.35 12.76 13.04
CA ASP A 68 -25.18 11.79 13.77
C ASP A 68 -24.56 11.37 15.14
N PRO A 69 -24.36 12.29 16.09
CA PRO A 69 -23.65 12.01 17.35
C PRO A 69 -24.34 10.94 18.22
N LEU A 70 -25.68 10.83 18.18
CA LEU A 70 -26.42 9.81 18.96
C LEU A 70 -26.28 8.39 18.40
N ARG A 71 -26.01 8.23 17.09
CA ARG A 71 -25.82 6.91 16.45
C ARG A 71 -24.35 6.56 16.30
N TYR A 72 -23.45 7.51 16.49
CA TYR A 72 -22.01 7.34 16.36
C TYR A 72 -21.47 6.11 17.10
N SER A 73 -21.81 5.97 18.39
CA SER A 73 -21.34 4.85 19.23
C SER A 73 -21.88 3.48 18.81
N ALA A 74 -23.03 3.44 18.12
CA ALA A 74 -23.61 2.22 17.57
C ALA A 74 -23.01 1.86 16.20
N ILE A 75 -22.59 2.86 15.41
CA ILE A 75 -22.04 2.69 14.06
C ILE A 75 -20.54 2.37 14.14
N ILE A 76 -19.78 3.11 14.93
CA ILE A 76 -18.32 2.98 15.04
C ILE A 76 -17.98 2.11 16.24
N SER A 77 -17.87 0.81 15.98
CA SER A 77 -17.35 -0.18 16.94
C SER A 77 -15.99 -0.72 16.49
N ASN A 78 -15.15 -1.15 17.44
CA ASN A 78 -13.87 -1.80 17.11
C ASN A 78 -14.05 -3.00 16.16
N ARG A 79 -15.17 -3.74 16.28
CA ARG A 79 -15.48 -4.87 15.39
C ARG A 79 -15.79 -4.43 13.96
N PHE A 80 -16.52 -3.33 13.79
CA PHE A 80 -16.80 -2.77 12.48
C PHE A 80 -15.51 -2.26 11.82
N CYS A 81 -14.67 -1.58 12.59
CA CYS A 81 -13.39 -1.10 12.12
C CYS A 81 -12.46 -2.24 11.69
N LEU A 82 -12.36 -3.30 12.50
CA LEU A 82 -11.62 -4.52 12.14
C LEU A 82 -12.15 -5.19 10.86
N ARG A 83 -13.47 -5.27 10.70
CA ARG A 83 -14.08 -5.80 9.47
C ARG A 83 -13.68 -4.98 8.25
N ILE A 84 -13.77 -3.65 8.32
CA ILE A 84 -13.37 -2.76 7.22
C ILE A 84 -11.89 -2.99 6.89
N THR A 85 -11.01 -2.99 7.89
CA THR A 85 -9.57 -3.20 7.69
C THR A 85 -9.25 -4.55 7.04
N LEU A 86 -9.93 -5.63 7.45
CA LEU A 86 -9.75 -6.94 6.85
C LEU A 86 -10.26 -6.98 5.41
N THR A 87 -11.43 -6.40 5.15
CA THR A 87 -11.99 -6.35 3.79
C THR A 87 -11.13 -5.50 2.86
N SER A 88 -10.65 -4.34 3.32
CA SER A 88 -9.77 -3.48 2.53
C SER A 88 -8.44 -4.16 2.27
N TRP A 89 -7.87 -4.86 3.25
CA TRP A 89 -6.65 -5.65 3.07
C TRP A 89 -6.78 -6.68 1.95
N VAL A 90 -7.88 -7.44 1.93
CA VAL A 90 -8.14 -8.45 0.88
C VAL A 90 -8.28 -7.80 -0.49
N VAL A 91 -9.10 -6.74 -0.60
CA VAL A 91 -9.33 -6.03 -1.87
C VAL A 91 -8.03 -5.44 -2.41
N VAL A 92 -7.27 -4.78 -1.55
CA VAL A 92 -6.01 -4.14 -1.90
C VAL A 92 -4.95 -5.18 -2.29
N SER A 93 -4.86 -6.30 -1.58
CA SER A 93 -3.93 -7.39 -1.93
C SER A 93 -4.27 -7.98 -3.30
N LEU A 94 -5.56 -8.21 -3.59
CA LEU A 94 -6.00 -8.70 -4.90
C LEU A 94 -5.69 -7.71 -6.02
N ASN A 95 -5.92 -6.41 -5.78
CA ASN A 95 -5.63 -5.36 -6.75
C ASN A 95 -4.12 -5.26 -7.01
N SER A 96 -3.29 -5.24 -5.96
CA SER A 96 -1.84 -5.23 -6.09
C SER A 96 -1.31 -6.49 -6.80
N LEU A 97 -1.87 -7.67 -6.52
CA LEU A 97 -1.52 -8.90 -7.24
C LEU A 97 -1.88 -8.77 -8.73
N LEU A 98 -3.09 -8.34 -9.04
CA LEU A 98 -3.55 -8.17 -10.41
C LEU A 98 -2.70 -7.15 -11.17
N TYR A 99 -2.34 -6.04 -10.52
CA TYR A 99 -1.44 -5.03 -11.07
C TYR A 99 -0.05 -5.63 -11.33
N SER A 100 0.56 -6.29 -10.35
CA SER A 100 1.86 -6.97 -10.54
C SER A 100 1.83 -8.00 -11.67
N VAL A 101 0.78 -8.81 -11.77
CA VAL A 101 0.60 -9.78 -12.85
C VAL A 101 0.48 -9.06 -14.20
N LEU A 102 -0.34 -8.02 -14.32
CA LEU A 102 -0.43 -7.22 -15.54
C LEU A 102 0.94 -6.68 -15.96
N VAL A 103 1.73 -6.20 -15.00
CA VAL A 103 3.08 -5.67 -15.23
C VAL A 103 4.04 -6.78 -15.69
N THR A 104 3.89 -8.01 -15.20
CA THR A 104 4.69 -9.16 -15.71
C THR A 104 4.31 -9.55 -17.15
N HIS A 105 3.06 -9.33 -17.54
CA HIS A 105 2.55 -9.65 -18.88
C HIS A 105 2.88 -8.58 -19.92
N LEU A 106 3.25 -7.37 -19.49
CA LEU A 106 3.81 -6.35 -20.37
C LEU A 106 5.23 -6.79 -20.79
N THR A 107 5.36 -7.24 -22.03
CA THR A 107 6.65 -7.65 -22.61
C THR A 107 7.56 -6.44 -22.78
N PHE A 108 8.43 -6.18 -21.80
CA PHE A 108 9.52 -5.22 -21.95
C PHE A 108 10.54 -5.79 -22.94
N CYS A 109 10.78 -5.07 -24.03
CA CYS A 109 11.72 -5.48 -25.08
C CYS A 109 13.16 -5.21 -24.62
N GLY A 110 13.74 -6.11 -23.82
CA GLY A 110 15.16 -6.07 -23.44
C GLY A 110 15.43 -6.53 -22.01
N ASN A 111 16.39 -7.46 -21.85
CA ASN A 111 16.72 -8.11 -20.57
C ASN A 111 17.49 -7.21 -19.57
N LYS A 112 17.44 -5.88 -19.75
CA LYS A 112 18.13 -4.88 -18.92
C LYS A 112 17.21 -3.68 -18.69
N VAL A 113 16.50 -3.68 -17.57
CA VAL A 113 15.75 -2.52 -17.09
C VAL A 113 16.76 -1.59 -16.41
N THR A 114 17.08 -0.46 -17.05
CA THR A 114 18.03 0.55 -16.54
C THR A 114 17.35 1.65 -15.70
N HIS A 115 16.08 1.46 -15.32
CA HIS A 115 15.34 2.43 -14.51
C HIS A 115 15.48 2.17 -13.00
N PHE A 116 15.60 3.28 -12.26
CA PHE A 116 15.78 3.36 -10.80
C PHE A 116 14.54 2.89 -10.01
N PHE A 117 13.43 2.69 -10.73
CA PHE A 117 12.12 2.26 -10.29
C PHE A 117 11.55 1.33 -11.38
N CYS A 118 10.71 0.35 -11.05
CA CYS A 118 9.81 -0.25 -12.06
C CYS A 118 8.72 0.79 -12.40
N ASP A 119 9.09 1.84 -13.12
CA ASP A 119 8.16 2.79 -13.70
C ASP A 119 7.62 2.19 -15.01
N ILE A 120 6.30 2.05 -15.09
CA ILE A 120 5.59 1.53 -16.27
C ILE A 120 5.36 2.64 -17.31
N THR A 121 5.56 3.89 -16.90
CA THR A 121 5.45 5.06 -17.77
C THR A 121 6.84 5.55 -18.18
N PRO A 122 7.07 5.81 -19.47
CA PRO A 122 8.34 6.31 -20.01
C PRO A 122 8.69 7.71 -19.50
#